data_AF-A0AAF0QEL1-F1
#
_entry.id   AF-A0AAF0QEL1-F1
#
_cell.length_a   1.000
_cell.length_b   1.000
_cell.length_c   1.000
_cell.angle_alpha   90.00
_cell.angle_beta   90.00
_cell.angle_gamma   90.00
#
_symmetry.space_group_name_H-M   'P 1'
#
loop_
_entity.id
_entity.type
_entity.pdbx_description
1 polymer ?
#
loop_
_entity_poly.entity_id
_entity_poly.type
_entity_poly.pdbx_seq_one_letter_code
_entity_poly.pdbx_strand_id
1 'polypeptide(L)' 'MEKLAKHFKGLDNLIFARIDASLNEHPKLQVDDYPTLFFYLADEKTNPIPLPTKSSTKELAALINKNLKEHNREIRDEL' A
#
# COMPACT_ATOMS: atom_id res chain seq x y z
N MET A 1 12.22 -1.67 -0.92
CA MET A 1 11.24 -0.73 -1.53
C MET A 1 11.71 -0.08 -2.83
N GLU A 2 12.96 0.37 -2.96
CA GLU A 2 13.42 1.08 -4.18
C GLU A 2 13.21 0.31 -5.50
N LYS A 3 13.47 -1.01 -5.52
CA LYS A 3 13.23 -1.85 -6.72
C LYS A 3 11.74 -1.89 -7.11
N LEU A 4 10.86 -1.92 -6.11
CA LEU A 4 9.41 -1.90 -6.28
C LEU A 4 8.95 -0.55 -6.81
N ALA A 5 9.44 0.55 -6.22
CA ALA A 5 9.15 1.90 -6.68
C ALA A 5 9.65 2.14 -8.13
N LYS A 6 10.82 1.60 -8.49
CA LYS A 6 11.31 1.64 -9.88
C LYS A 6 10.41 0.86 -10.84
N HIS A 7 9.85 -0.27 -10.41
CA HIS A 7 8.95 -1.08 -11.24
C HIS A 7 7.65 -0.34 -11.56
N PHE A 8 7.13 0.42 -10.60
CA PHE A 8 5.91 1.23 -10.76
C PHE A 8 6.19 2.68 -11.17
N LYS A 9 7.42 3.00 -11.59
CA LYS A 9 7.79 4.34 -12.03
C LYS A 9 7.03 4.65 -13.33
N GLY A 10 6.01 5.51 -13.23
CA GLY A 10 5.11 5.88 -14.34
C GLY A 10 3.62 5.71 -14.02
N LEU A 11 3.28 5.18 -12.85
CA LEU A 11 1.91 5.22 -12.32
C LEU A 11 1.74 6.46 -11.44
N ASP A 12 1.02 7.46 -11.94
CA ASP A 12 0.79 8.72 -11.22
C ASP A 12 -0.12 8.55 -9.99
N ASN A 13 -0.89 7.46 -9.95
CA ASN A 13 -1.83 7.13 -8.89
C ASN A 13 -1.26 6.24 -7.78
N LEU A 14 0.03 5.89 -7.82
CA LEU A 14 0.68 5.05 -6.81
C LEU A 14 1.85 5.79 -6.16
N ILE A 15 1.72 6.05 -4.85
CA ILE A 15 2.73 6.77 -4.06
C ILE A 15 3.37 5.82 -3.06
N PHE A 16 4.70 5.77 -3.08
CA PHE A 16 5.49 5.08 -2.06
C PHE A 16 5.95 6.09 -1.01
N ALA A 17 5.45 5.94 0.22
CA ALA A 17 5.81 6.77 1.36
C ALA A 17 6.49 5.94 2.47
N ARG A 18 7.24 6.62 3.34
CA ARG A 18 7.84 6.04 4.54
C ARG A 18 7.63 7.01 5.70
N ILE A 19 7.18 6.48 6.82
CA ILE A 19 7.02 7.22 8.08
C ILE A 19 7.84 6.49 9.15
N ASP A 20 8.50 7.25 10.02
CA ASP A 20 9.11 6.73 11.23
C ASP A 20 8.07 6.81 12.37
N ALA A 21 7.39 5.70 12.64
CA ALA A 21 6.35 5.67 13.68
C ALA A 21 6.92 5.55 15.11
N SER A 22 8.24 5.42 15.28
CA SER A 22 8.85 5.48 16.62
C SER A 22 8.90 6.90 17.18
N LEU A 23 8.97 7.88 16.29
CA LEU A 23 9.00 9.31 16.62
C LEU A 23 7.68 10.02 16.32
N ASN A 24 6.70 9.33 15.70
CA ASN A 24 5.45 9.90 15.26
C ASN A 24 4.28 8.99 15.63
N GLU A 25 3.48 9.43 16.59
CA GLU A 25 2.23 8.77 16.97
C GLU A 25 1.07 9.38 16.17
N HIS A 26 0.21 8.53 15.60
CA HIS A 26 -0.98 8.99 14.90
C HIS A 26 -2.20 8.17 15.35
N PRO A 27 -3.32 8.82 15.74
CA PRO A 27 -4.45 8.14 16.39
C PRO A 27 -5.14 7.08 15.53
N LYS A 28 -4.98 7.14 14.20
CA LYS A 28 -5.53 6.16 13.25
C LYS A 28 -4.52 5.11 12.77
N LEU A 29 -3.29 5.15 13.28
CA LEU A 29 -2.21 4.26 12.88
C LEU A 29 -1.62 3.64 14.14
N GLN A 30 -2.05 2.42 14.46
CA GLN A 30 -1.41 1.60 15.48
C GLN A 30 -0.39 0.67 14.80
N VAL A 31 0.87 0.77 15.22
CA VAL A 31 1.97 -0.06 14.73
C VAL A 31 2.57 -0.79 15.94
N ASP A 32 2.30 -2.08 16.03
CA ASP A 32 2.81 -2.92 17.12
C ASP A 32 4.22 -3.45 16.83
N ASP A 33 4.55 -3.68 15.55
CA ASP A 33 5.81 -4.28 15.12
C ASP A 33 6.45 -3.53 13.95
N TYR A 34 7.79 -3.59 13.88
CA TYR A 34 8.58 -2.94 12.83
C TYR A 34 9.44 -3.96 12.07
N PRO A 35 9.58 -3.83 10.74
CA PRO A 35 8.85 -2.92 9.85
C PRO A 35 7.41 -3.40 9.58
N THR A 36 6.48 -2.46 9.41
CA THR A 36 5.12 -2.74 8.93
C THR A 36 4.85 -2.01 7.62
N LEU A 37 4.15 -2.68 6.70
CA LEU A 37 3.79 -2.15 5.39
C LEU A 37 2.27 -2.07 5.28
N PHE A 38 1.76 -0.91 4.87
CA PHE A 38 0.35 -0.67 4.63
C PHE A 38 0.13 -0.20 3.20
N PHE A 39 -0.95 -0.66 2.59
CA PHE A 39 -1.45 -0.19 1.31
C PHE A 39 -2.77 0.55 1.52
N TYR A 40 -2.78 1.83 1.16
CA TYR A 40 -3.96 2.69 1.25
C TYR A 40 -4.57 2.81 -0.15
N LEU A 41 -5.88 2.61 -0.27
CA LEU A 41 -6.60 2.87 -1.50
C LEU A 41 -6.74 4.38 -1.71
N ALA A 42 -6.99 4.80 -2.95
CA ALA A 42 -6.99 6.21 -3.31
C ALA A 42 -8.15 6.97 -2.65
N ASP A 43 -9.30 6.31 -2.54
CA ASP A 43 -10.56 6.75 -1.95
C ASP A 43 -10.68 6.37 -0.46
N GLU A 44 -10.17 5.20 -0.06
CA GLU A 44 -10.26 4.71 1.32
C GLU A 44 -8.91 4.75 2.06
N LYS A 45 -8.78 5.75 2.95
CA LYS A 45 -7.59 5.95 3.80
C LYS A 45 -7.77 5.49 5.24
N THR A 46 -8.98 5.08 5.62
CA THR A 46 -9.32 4.69 6.99
C THR A 46 -8.99 3.24 7.28
N ASN A 47 -9.06 2.37 6.27
CA ASN A 47 -8.86 0.92 6.40
C ASN A 47 -7.68 0.47 5.52
N PRO A 48 -6.44 0.68 5.97
CA PRO A 48 -5.29 0.22 5.21
C PRO A 48 -5.24 -1.31 5.11
N ILE A 49 -4.82 -1.81 3.95
CA ILE A 49 -4.57 -3.23 3.74
C ILE A 49 -3.14 -3.56 4.22
N PRO A 50 -2.96 -4.42 5.24
CA PRO A 50 -1.64 -4.81 5.70
C PRO A 50 -0.93 -5.68 4.65
N LEU A 51 0.31 -5.33 4.33
CA LEU A 51 1.14 -6.07 3.39
C LEU A 51 2.20 -6.90 4.12
N PRO A 52 2.45 -8.15 3.66
CA PRO A 52 3.46 -9.01 4.27
C PRO A 52 4.87 -8.46 4.07
N THR A 53 5.60 -8.27 5.17
CA THR A 53 6.96 -7.70 5.16
C THR A 53 8.05 -8.69 4.77
N LYS A 54 7.78 -10.00 4.92
CA LYS A 54 8.68 -11.10 4.54
C LYS A 54 8.56 -11.51 3.06
N SER A 55 7.62 -10.92 2.32
CA SER A 55 7.36 -11.27 0.93
C SER A 55 8.41 -10.75 -0.04
N SER A 56 8.59 -11.47 -1.15
CA SER A 56 9.50 -11.05 -2.22
C SER A 56 8.98 -9.79 -2.93
N THR A 57 9.86 -9.05 -3.61
CA THR A 57 9.47 -7.86 -4.39
C THR A 57 8.41 -8.19 -5.46
N LYS A 58 8.47 -9.41 -6.02
CA LYS A 58 7.50 -9.89 -7.02
C LYS A 58 6.13 -10.14 -6.40
N GLU A 59 6.08 -10.77 -5.23
CA GLU A 59 4.83 -10.97 -4.48
C GLU A 59 4.18 -9.65 -4.09
N LEU A 60 4.96 -8.70 -3.57
CA LEU A 60 4.47 -7.37 -3.25
C LEU A 60 3.90 -6.66 -4.49
N ALA A 61 4.60 -6.73 -5.63
CA ALA A 61 4.10 -6.16 -6.88
C ALA A 61 2.80 -6.85 -7.34
N ALA A 62 2.70 -8.17 -7.19
CA ALA A 62 1.49 -8.92 -7.54
C ALA A 62 0.31 -8.55 -6.62
N LEU A 63 0.54 -8.38 -5.32
CA LEU A 63 -0.47 -7.94 -4.36
C LEU A 63 -0.97 -6.52 -4.67
N ILE A 64 -0.06 -5.58 -4.93
CA ILE A 64 -0.44 -4.21 -5.33
C ILE A 64 -1.27 -4.25 -6.61
N ASN A 65 -0.83 -4.95 -7.64
CA ASN A 65 -1.57 -5.07 -8.90
C ASN A 65 -2.93 -5.74 -8.73
N LYS A 66 -3.05 -6.74 -7.83
CA LYS A 66 -4.32 -7.37 -7.52
C LYS A 66 -5.28 -6.36 -6.91
N ASN A 67 -4.86 -5.65 -5.85
CA ASN A 67 -5.70 -4.65 -5.19
C ASN A 67 -6.09 -3.50 -6.13
N LEU A 68 -5.16 -3.04 -6.99
CA LEU A 68 -5.48 -2.03 -8.02
C LEU A 68 -6.54 -2.53 -9.01
N LYS A 69 -6.52 -3.81 -9.40
CA LYS A 69 -7.52 -4.38 -10.32
C LYS A 69 -8.90 -4.55 -9.68
N GLU A 70 -8.95 -5.07 -8.46
CA GLU A 70 -10.21 -5.23 -7.73
C GLU A 70 -10.86 -3.86 -7.48
N HIS A 71 -10.08 -2.88 -7.02
CA HIS A 71 -10.57 -1.52 -6.81
C HIS A 71 -11.10 -0.87 -8.11
N ASN A 72 -10.41 -1.04 -9.24
CA ASN A 72 -10.91 -0.57 -10.52
C ASN A 72 -12.15 -1.32 -11.04
N ARG A 73 -12.41 -2.55 -10.57
CA ARG A 73 -13.64 -3.30 -10.88
C ARG A 73 -14.81 -2.77 -10.07
N GLU A 74 -14.65 -2.59 -8.75
CA GLU A 74 -15.68 -2.00 -7.88
C GLU A 74 -16.15 -0.65 -8.43
N ILE A 75 -15.24 0.25 -8.78
CA ILE A 75 -15.62 1.57 -9.36
C ILE A 75 -16.45 1.44 -10.64
N ARG A 76 -16.21 0.40 -11.45
CA ARG A 76 -16.93 0.19 -12.73
C ARG A 76 -18.29 -0.46 -12.54
N ASP A 77 -18.45 -1.28 -11.51
CA ASP A 77 -19.71 -1.97 -11.21
C ASP A 77 -20.70 -1.06 -10.45
N GLU A 78 -20.23 0.04 -9.86
CA GLU A 78 -21.03 1.06 -9.16
C GLU A 78 -21.59 2.18 -10.07
N LEU A 79 -21.26 2.18 -11.38
CA LEU A 79 -21.68 3.19 -12.39
C LEU A 79 -22.75 2.66 -13.34
#